data_AF-A0A0U1L0W8-F1
#
_entry.id   AF-A0A0U1L0W8-F1
#
_cell.length_a   1.000
_cell.length_b   1.000
_cell.length_c   1.000
_cell.angle_alpha   90.00
_cell.angle_beta   90.00
_cell.angle_gamma   90.00
#
_symmetry.space_group_name_H-M   'P 1'
#
loop_
_entity.id
_entity.type
_entity.pdbx_description
1 polymer ?
#
loop_
_entity_poly.entity_id
_entity_poly.type
_entity_poly.pdbx_seq_one_letter_code
_entity_poly.pdbx_strand_id
1 'polypeptide(L)'
;MQLFKIGLLIDGTGFTPQDSCYLAVENGYITGIGQADDFAAAQVATAIDFSQYTVMPGLIDPHVHLFLEGISDLKSRTLRWKEDKETTLLRAVNNLTRTIRHGVTTVRDLGGPFAINTLLKKAVKQGIVTGPRVLSASQAISITGGHFHYAGGREADGPDEVVKAVREQVKVGADCIKIMMTGCVNFVRQDAGVVELSLSEAQAAVAEARHLKKMIAAHANGVDGVRQSLAVGVNTLEHGALIDAATTDMITESRVYWIPTLVPFERMMDYGRTHETRTLPAAGVEAVYRQHHAMVQRAYQAGAKIVAGTDAGALGVGHGDIWRELALLVECGLPAAAALHAATGLAAQAVGLEQEIGIVAAGKRADLLVLAGNPLQDINCIKNVVKVFKDGQEIFHN
;
A
#
# COMPACT_ATOMS: atom_id res chain seq x y z
N MET A 1 10.71 -29.93 3.31
CA MET A 1 11.47 -28.84 2.65
C MET A 1 11.28 -28.85 1.13
N GLN A 2 11.03 -27.70 0.52
CA GLN A 2 11.12 -27.41 -0.91
C GLN A 2 12.40 -26.62 -1.18
N LEU A 3 13.05 -26.84 -2.33
CA LEU A 3 14.25 -26.13 -2.74
C LEU A 3 14.03 -25.50 -4.11
N PHE A 4 14.31 -24.21 -4.25
CA PHE A 4 14.16 -23.47 -5.51
C PHE A 4 15.54 -23.14 -6.06
N LYS A 5 15.81 -23.49 -7.32
CA LYS A 5 17.01 -23.08 -8.05
C LYS A 5 16.69 -21.76 -8.78
N ILE A 6 17.39 -20.67 -8.49
CA ILE A 6 16.99 -19.32 -8.89
C ILE A 6 18.04 -18.70 -9.80
N GLY A 7 17.59 -18.05 -10.88
CA GLY A 7 18.47 -17.31 -11.80
C GLY A 7 18.99 -16.03 -11.16
N LEU A 8 18.07 -15.18 -10.70
CA LEU A 8 18.36 -13.93 -10.01
C LEU A 8 17.49 -13.80 -8.76
N LEU A 9 18.09 -13.59 -7.59
CA LEU A 9 17.38 -13.34 -6.34
C LEU A 9 17.53 -11.86 -5.94
N ILE A 10 16.40 -11.15 -5.87
CA ILE A 10 16.32 -9.81 -5.27
C ILE A 10 15.71 -10.01 -3.89
N ASP A 11 16.46 -9.74 -2.82
CA ASP A 11 16.03 -10.10 -1.46
C ASP A 11 15.06 -9.09 -0.80
N GLY A 12 14.76 -7.96 -1.46
CA GLY A 12 13.88 -6.90 -0.96
C GLY A 12 14.50 -5.93 0.06
N THR A 13 15.80 -6.06 0.35
CA THR A 13 16.52 -5.14 1.25
C THR A 13 16.97 -3.84 0.56
N GLY A 14 16.97 -3.81 -0.76
CA GLY A 14 17.58 -2.74 -1.57
C GLY A 14 19.07 -2.94 -1.85
N PHE A 15 19.68 -4.02 -1.34
CA PHE A 15 21.07 -4.38 -1.62
C PHE A 15 21.23 -5.17 -2.94
N THR A 16 22.49 -5.50 -3.24
CA THR A 16 22.89 -6.23 -4.45
C THR A 16 22.16 -7.58 -4.56
N PRO A 17 21.58 -7.90 -5.73
CA PRO A 17 20.95 -9.19 -5.95
C PRO A 17 21.99 -10.34 -5.95
N GLN A 18 21.50 -11.57 -5.78
CA GLN A 18 22.33 -12.78 -5.85
C GLN A 18 22.01 -13.56 -7.14
N ASP A 19 23.04 -13.86 -7.92
CA ASP A 19 22.91 -14.69 -9.13
C ASP A 19 23.04 -16.18 -8.78
N SER A 20 22.28 -17.02 -9.49
CA SER A 20 22.44 -18.49 -9.51
C SER A 20 22.51 -19.13 -8.13
N CYS A 21 21.48 -18.90 -7.30
CA CYS A 21 21.43 -19.41 -5.92
C CYS A 21 20.31 -20.44 -5.71
N TYR A 22 20.30 -21.03 -4.53
CA TYR A 22 19.25 -21.93 -4.04
C TYR A 22 18.55 -21.33 -2.82
N LEU A 23 17.21 -21.42 -2.79
CA LEU A 23 16.37 -20.97 -1.68
C LEU A 23 15.61 -22.16 -1.10
N ALA A 24 15.80 -22.41 0.20
CA ALA A 24 15.10 -23.46 0.91
C ALA A 24 13.87 -22.91 1.64
N VAL A 25 12.73 -23.59 1.46
CA VAL A 25 11.44 -23.27 2.07
C VAL A 25 10.90 -24.48 2.82
N GLU A 26 10.50 -24.31 4.06
CA GLU A 26 9.89 -25.37 4.86
C GLU A 26 8.80 -24.82 5.77
N ASN A 27 7.64 -25.50 5.78
CA ASN A 27 6.48 -25.13 6.60
C ASN A 27 6.04 -23.66 6.45
N GLY A 28 6.21 -23.10 5.25
CA GLY A 28 5.87 -21.73 4.92
C GLY A 28 6.92 -20.67 5.30
N TYR A 29 8.09 -21.09 5.77
CA TYR A 29 9.20 -20.21 6.12
C TYR A 29 10.42 -20.47 5.25
N ILE A 30 11.19 -19.42 5.01
CA ILE A 30 12.51 -19.50 4.40
C ILE A 30 13.47 -20.04 5.46
N THR A 31 14.20 -21.11 5.14
CA THR A 31 15.14 -21.75 6.07
C THR A 31 16.61 -21.52 5.71
N GLY A 32 16.90 -21.17 4.45
CA GLY A 32 18.27 -20.90 4.02
C GLY A 32 18.36 -20.40 2.59
N ILE A 33 19.45 -19.70 2.31
CA ILE A 33 19.86 -19.24 0.97
C ILE A 33 21.33 -19.66 0.82
N GLY A 34 21.68 -20.27 -0.30
CA GLY A 34 23.04 -20.78 -0.51
C GLY A 34 23.31 -21.23 -1.94
N GLN A 35 24.43 -21.89 -2.13
CA GLN A 35 24.85 -22.54 -3.36
C GLN A 35 24.45 -24.02 -3.34
N ALA A 36 24.61 -24.71 -4.48
CA ALA A 36 24.24 -26.13 -4.58
C ALA A 36 24.93 -27.00 -3.50
N ASP A 37 26.19 -26.72 -3.19
CA ASP A 37 27.00 -27.48 -2.24
C ASP A 37 26.59 -27.27 -0.77
N ASP A 38 25.76 -26.26 -0.48
CA ASP A 38 25.18 -26.03 0.86
C ASP A 38 23.98 -26.95 1.15
N PHE A 39 23.49 -27.68 0.15
CA PHE A 39 22.31 -28.55 0.24
C PHE A 39 22.63 -29.99 -0.15
N ALA A 40 21.81 -30.95 0.29
CA ALA A 40 22.02 -32.35 -0.06
C ALA A 40 21.82 -32.57 -1.57
N ALA A 41 22.70 -33.35 -2.21
CA ALA A 41 22.64 -33.61 -3.65
C ALA A 41 21.27 -34.09 -4.15
N ALA A 42 20.55 -34.89 -3.36
CA ALA A 42 19.19 -35.33 -3.68
C ALA A 42 18.16 -34.18 -3.70
N GLN A 43 18.32 -33.18 -2.81
CA GLN A 43 17.48 -31.98 -2.78
C GLN A 43 17.78 -31.08 -3.98
N VAL A 44 19.06 -30.91 -4.32
CA VAL A 44 19.50 -30.15 -5.50
C VAL A 44 18.95 -30.78 -6.78
N ALA A 45 19.00 -32.11 -6.90
CA ALA A 45 18.51 -32.85 -8.06
C ALA A 45 16.98 -32.75 -8.28
N THR A 46 16.22 -32.40 -7.23
CA THR A 46 14.76 -32.29 -7.26
C THR A 46 14.27 -30.85 -7.06
N ALA A 47 15.18 -29.88 -7.10
CA ALA A 47 14.84 -28.48 -6.91
C ALA A 47 13.87 -27.99 -8.01
N ILE A 48 12.92 -27.13 -7.62
CA ILE A 48 12.04 -26.46 -8.58
C ILE A 48 12.87 -25.43 -9.35
N ASP A 49 12.89 -25.57 -10.68
CA ASP A 49 13.77 -24.80 -11.53
C ASP A 49 13.18 -23.43 -11.89
N PHE A 50 13.75 -22.39 -11.30
CA PHE A 50 13.56 -20.98 -11.63
C PHE A 50 14.86 -20.33 -12.12
N SER A 51 15.80 -21.11 -12.67
CA SER A 51 17.10 -20.62 -13.15
C SER A 51 17.01 -19.57 -14.27
N GLN A 52 15.87 -19.47 -14.95
CA GLN A 52 15.59 -18.48 -15.99
C GLN A 52 14.82 -17.25 -15.49
N TYR A 53 14.43 -17.22 -14.21
CA TYR A 53 13.55 -16.20 -13.65
C TYR A 53 14.23 -15.39 -12.55
N THR A 54 13.63 -14.23 -12.29
CA THR A 54 13.91 -13.47 -11.08
C THR A 54 12.97 -13.91 -9.97
N VAL A 55 13.50 -14.13 -8.76
CA VAL A 55 12.70 -14.35 -7.55
C VAL A 55 12.89 -13.17 -6.59
N MET A 56 11.80 -12.72 -5.98
CA MET A 56 11.81 -11.62 -4.99
C MET A 56 10.72 -11.80 -3.93
N PRO A 57 10.71 -11.04 -2.81
CA PRO A 57 9.60 -11.07 -1.88
C PRO A 57 8.28 -10.68 -2.55
N GLY A 58 7.19 -11.19 -2.02
CA GLY A 58 5.84 -10.72 -2.30
C GLY A 58 5.71 -9.21 -2.10
N LEU A 59 5.03 -8.53 -3.03
CA LEU A 59 4.81 -7.09 -2.94
C LEU A 59 3.80 -6.77 -1.83
N ILE A 60 3.96 -5.60 -1.23
CA ILE A 60 3.11 -5.08 -0.16
C ILE A 60 2.50 -3.76 -0.63
N ASP A 61 1.17 -3.66 -0.62
CA ASP A 61 0.45 -2.42 -0.89
C ASP A 61 -0.17 -1.86 0.40
N PRO A 62 0.44 -0.85 1.04
CA PRO A 62 0.00 -0.33 2.32
C PRO A 62 -1.17 0.66 2.22
N HIS A 63 -1.74 0.89 1.03
CA HIS A 63 -2.86 1.81 0.84
C HIS A 63 -3.81 1.28 -0.23
N VAL A 64 -4.87 0.59 0.20
CA VAL A 64 -5.95 0.15 -0.70
C VAL A 64 -7.32 0.36 -0.06
N HIS A 65 -8.36 0.29 -0.91
CA HIS A 65 -9.76 0.22 -0.52
C HIS A 65 -10.44 -0.93 -1.27
N LEU A 66 -10.43 -2.14 -0.69
CA LEU A 66 -10.89 -3.37 -1.33
C LEU A 66 -12.36 -3.32 -1.75
N PHE A 67 -13.18 -2.50 -1.07
CA PHE A 67 -14.59 -2.35 -1.40
C PHE A 67 -14.85 -1.56 -2.70
N LEU A 68 -13.83 -0.87 -3.24
CA LEU A 68 -13.91 -0.09 -4.48
C LEU A 68 -13.10 -0.75 -5.61
N GLU A 69 -13.64 -0.74 -6.82
CA GLU A 69 -13.07 -1.47 -7.97
C GLU A 69 -12.05 -0.68 -8.80
N GLY A 70 -11.89 0.62 -8.51
CA GLY A 70 -11.00 1.47 -9.31
C GLY A 70 -11.64 2.04 -10.59
N ILE A 71 -12.97 2.07 -10.68
CA ILE A 71 -13.67 2.51 -11.90
C ILE A 71 -13.43 4.00 -12.22
N SER A 72 -13.28 4.29 -13.52
CA SER A 72 -13.11 5.64 -14.08
C SER A 72 -14.44 6.33 -14.43
N ASP A 73 -15.51 5.56 -14.67
CA ASP A 73 -16.86 6.13 -14.89
C ASP A 73 -17.44 6.70 -13.59
N LEU A 74 -17.53 8.03 -13.49
CA LEU A 74 -18.01 8.73 -12.30
C LEU A 74 -19.47 8.43 -11.97
N LYS A 75 -20.30 8.14 -12.99
CA LYS A 75 -21.72 7.81 -12.77
C LYS A 75 -21.84 6.49 -12.04
N SER A 76 -21.20 5.43 -12.54
CA SER A 76 -21.14 4.13 -11.89
C SER A 76 -20.51 4.23 -10.50
N ARG A 77 -19.42 5.01 -10.35
CA ARG A 77 -18.77 5.26 -9.05
C ARG A 77 -19.70 5.87 -8.04
N THR A 78 -20.52 6.84 -8.46
CA THR A 78 -21.51 7.47 -7.58
C THR A 78 -22.61 6.51 -7.14
N LEU A 79 -22.99 5.56 -7.99
CA LEU A 79 -23.97 4.53 -7.64
C LEU A 79 -23.43 3.54 -6.60
N ARG A 80 -22.12 3.29 -6.57
CA ARG A 80 -21.49 2.37 -5.58
C ARG A 80 -21.73 2.79 -4.13
N TRP A 81 -21.90 4.09 -3.86
CA TRP A 81 -22.18 4.58 -2.51
C TRP A 81 -23.56 4.20 -1.98
N LYS A 82 -24.48 3.74 -2.85
CA LYS A 82 -25.87 3.41 -2.51
C LYS A 82 -26.13 1.91 -2.47
N GLU A 83 -25.11 1.10 -2.68
CA GLU A 83 -25.28 -0.35 -2.80
C GLU A 83 -25.31 -1.04 -1.45
N ASP A 84 -25.92 -2.22 -1.46
CA ASP A 84 -25.97 -3.10 -0.30
C ASP A 84 -24.60 -3.72 0.00
N LYS A 85 -24.52 -4.27 1.22
CA LYS A 85 -23.31 -4.86 1.75
C LYS A 85 -22.89 -6.12 0.98
N GLU A 86 -23.84 -6.98 0.62
CA GLU A 86 -23.60 -8.26 -0.03
C GLU A 86 -22.99 -8.06 -1.42
N THR A 87 -23.57 -7.17 -2.24
CA THR A 87 -23.05 -6.82 -3.56
C THR A 87 -21.65 -6.18 -3.45
N THR A 88 -21.45 -5.29 -2.47
CA THR A 88 -20.14 -4.67 -2.24
C THR A 88 -19.09 -5.70 -1.83
N LEU A 89 -19.45 -6.66 -0.98
CA LEU A 89 -18.56 -7.73 -0.54
C LEU A 89 -18.12 -8.63 -1.71
N LEU A 90 -19.05 -9.01 -2.60
CA LEU A 90 -18.72 -9.86 -3.76
C LEU A 90 -17.66 -9.22 -4.66
N ARG A 91 -17.75 -7.90 -4.90
CA ARG A 91 -16.72 -7.19 -5.69
C ARG A 91 -15.40 -7.07 -4.94
N ALA A 92 -15.45 -6.89 -3.63
CA ALA A 92 -14.25 -6.85 -2.81
C ALA A 92 -13.47 -8.19 -2.85
N VAL A 93 -14.18 -9.32 -2.94
CA VAL A 93 -13.55 -10.64 -3.16
C VAL A 93 -12.87 -10.72 -4.53
N ASN A 94 -13.48 -10.16 -5.59
CA ASN A 94 -12.84 -10.08 -6.91
C ASN A 94 -11.57 -9.22 -6.86
N ASN A 95 -11.59 -8.11 -6.10
CA ASN A 95 -10.45 -7.23 -5.92
C ASN A 95 -9.29 -7.91 -5.19
N LEU A 96 -9.53 -8.72 -4.15
CA LEU A 96 -8.51 -9.55 -3.52
C LEU A 96 -7.86 -10.53 -4.51
N THR A 97 -8.69 -11.17 -5.33
CA THR A 97 -8.22 -12.14 -6.34
C THR A 97 -7.36 -11.44 -7.39
N ARG A 98 -7.74 -10.24 -7.84
CA ARG A 98 -6.92 -9.43 -8.75
C ARG A 98 -5.59 -9.05 -8.10
N THR A 99 -5.63 -8.57 -6.87
CA THR A 99 -4.44 -8.14 -6.11
C THR A 99 -3.38 -9.24 -6.04
N ILE A 100 -3.77 -10.44 -5.60
CA ILE A 100 -2.81 -11.54 -5.40
C ILE A 100 -2.23 -12.08 -6.71
N ARG A 101 -3.00 -12.06 -7.80
CA ARG A 101 -2.53 -12.49 -9.13
C ARG A 101 -1.45 -11.57 -9.71
N HIS A 102 -1.45 -10.30 -9.31
CA HIS A 102 -0.42 -9.33 -9.69
C HIS A 102 0.74 -9.27 -8.70
N GLY A 103 0.89 -10.30 -7.85
CA GLY A 103 2.03 -10.46 -6.98
C GLY A 103 1.98 -9.66 -5.67
N VAL A 104 0.88 -8.98 -5.38
CA VAL A 104 0.70 -8.32 -4.09
C VAL A 104 0.24 -9.36 -3.06
N THR A 105 1.15 -9.76 -2.18
CA THR A 105 0.92 -10.80 -1.16
C THR A 105 0.40 -10.26 0.16
N THR A 106 0.56 -8.96 0.40
CA THR A 106 0.05 -8.27 1.60
C THR A 106 -0.54 -6.92 1.22
N VAL A 107 -1.68 -6.57 1.80
CA VAL A 107 -2.29 -5.25 1.68
C VAL A 107 -2.66 -4.66 3.04
N ARG A 108 -2.64 -3.33 3.15
CA ARG A 108 -3.28 -2.60 4.25
C ARG A 108 -4.45 -1.79 3.70
N ASP A 109 -5.65 -2.25 4.02
CA ASP A 109 -6.90 -1.58 3.65
C ASP A 109 -7.21 -0.49 4.68
N LEU A 110 -7.25 0.76 4.22
CA LEU A 110 -7.32 1.94 5.08
C LEU A 110 -8.73 2.47 5.30
N GLY A 111 -9.78 1.74 4.90
CA GLY A 111 -11.14 2.15 5.23
C GLY A 111 -12.17 1.63 4.26
N GLY A 112 -13.37 1.40 4.78
CA GLY A 112 -14.55 1.15 3.97
C GLY A 112 -15.80 0.89 4.80
N PRO A 113 -16.97 0.78 4.15
CA PRO A 113 -18.23 0.55 4.83
C PRO A 113 -18.34 -0.90 5.32
N PHE A 114 -19.26 -1.12 6.27
CA PHE A 114 -19.71 -2.44 6.74
C PHE A 114 -18.61 -3.36 7.30
N ALA A 115 -17.43 -2.83 7.63
CA ALA A 115 -16.25 -3.57 8.05
C ALA A 115 -15.84 -4.69 7.08
N ILE A 116 -16.05 -4.49 5.76
CA ILE A 116 -15.74 -5.48 4.72
C ILE A 116 -14.26 -5.89 4.76
N ASN A 117 -13.35 -4.94 4.90
CA ASN A 117 -11.91 -5.19 5.02
C ASN A 117 -11.56 -6.10 6.21
N THR A 118 -12.18 -5.93 7.36
CA THR A 118 -12.02 -6.79 8.54
C THR A 118 -12.61 -8.19 8.31
N LEU A 119 -13.76 -8.29 7.63
CA LEU A 119 -14.35 -9.57 7.25
C LEU A 119 -13.44 -10.35 6.29
N LEU A 120 -12.90 -9.67 5.28
CA LEU A 120 -11.98 -10.24 4.30
C LEU A 120 -10.66 -10.68 4.94
N LYS A 121 -10.09 -9.87 5.85
CA LYS A 121 -8.95 -10.29 6.68
C LYS A 121 -9.22 -11.62 7.37
N LYS A 122 -10.36 -11.76 8.05
CA LYS A 122 -10.73 -13.00 8.73
C LYS A 122 -10.88 -14.15 7.72
N ALA A 123 -11.59 -13.93 6.61
CA ALA A 123 -11.84 -14.94 5.60
C ALA A 123 -10.54 -15.47 4.96
N VAL A 124 -9.60 -14.58 4.61
CA VAL A 124 -8.30 -14.98 4.06
C VAL A 124 -7.47 -15.71 5.10
N LYS A 125 -7.42 -15.22 6.35
CA LYS A 125 -6.69 -15.90 7.43
C LYS A 125 -7.21 -17.31 7.72
N GLN A 126 -8.52 -17.53 7.51
CA GLN A 126 -9.17 -18.83 7.69
C GLN A 126 -9.11 -19.73 6.44
N GLY A 127 -8.55 -19.25 5.32
CA GLY A 127 -8.51 -20.00 4.06
C GLY A 127 -9.86 -20.10 3.35
N ILE A 128 -10.86 -19.30 3.74
CA ILE A 128 -12.18 -19.27 3.09
C ILE A 128 -12.08 -18.60 1.71
N VAL A 129 -11.24 -17.57 1.61
CA VAL A 129 -10.96 -16.83 0.37
C VAL A 129 -9.46 -16.82 0.13
N THR A 130 -9.03 -17.21 -1.07
CA THR A 130 -7.63 -17.05 -1.50
C THR A 130 -7.36 -15.58 -1.80
N GLY A 131 -6.28 -15.02 -1.24
CA GLY A 131 -5.93 -13.62 -1.42
C GLY A 131 -4.69 -13.20 -0.62
N PRO A 132 -4.29 -11.92 -0.72
CA PRO A 132 -3.21 -11.38 0.09
C PRO A 132 -3.52 -11.45 1.58
N ARG A 133 -2.49 -11.43 2.42
CA ARG A 133 -2.63 -11.06 3.83
C ARG A 133 -3.23 -9.65 3.91
N VAL A 134 -4.32 -9.48 4.66
CA VAL A 134 -5.01 -8.20 4.78
C VAL A 134 -4.81 -7.64 6.19
N LEU A 135 -4.25 -6.43 6.26
CA LEU A 135 -4.31 -5.56 7.44
C LEU A 135 -5.48 -4.60 7.26
N SER A 136 -6.26 -4.36 8.31
CA SER A 136 -7.48 -3.56 8.23
C SER A 136 -7.44 -2.36 9.18
N ALA A 137 -7.84 -1.18 8.69
CA ALA A 137 -8.19 -0.03 9.54
C ALA A 137 -9.68 -0.05 9.98
N SER A 138 -10.46 -1.01 9.48
CA SER A 138 -11.93 -1.00 9.53
C SER A 138 -12.52 0.25 8.86
N GLN A 139 -13.04 1.22 9.61
CA GLN A 139 -13.48 2.50 9.06
C GLN A 139 -12.44 3.58 9.38
N ALA A 140 -12.18 4.46 8.42
CA ALA A 140 -11.40 5.66 8.68
C ALA A 140 -12.18 6.62 9.59
N ILE A 141 -11.49 7.33 10.47
CA ILE A 141 -12.08 8.34 11.36
C ILE A 141 -12.00 9.69 10.64
N SER A 142 -13.14 10.37 10.52
CA SER A 142 -13.29 11.69 9.91
C SER A 142 -14.07 12.62 10.83
N ILE A 143 -14.05 13.93 10.58
CA ILE A 143 -15.03 14.84 11.20
C ILE A 143 -16.41 14.66 10.56
N THR A 144 -17.45 15.21 11.16
CA THR A 144 -18.78 15.27 10.51
C THR A 144 -18.70 16.00 9.16
N GLY A 145 -19.14 15.32 8.09
CA GLY A 145 -19.10 15.80 6.72
C GLY A 145 -17.72 15.83 6.06
N GLY A 146 -16.66 15.41 6.79
CA GLY A 146 -15.27 15.40 6.32
C GLY A 146 -14.97 14.35 5.25
N HIS A 147 -13.74 14.26 4.80
CA HIS A 147 -13.34 13.29 3.80
C HIS A 147 -13.68 11.88 4.26
N PHE A 148 -14.13 11.06 3.31
CA PHE A 148 -14.45 9.64 3.52
C PHE A 148 -15.71 9.34 4.36
N HIS A 149 -16.45 10.33 4.90
CA HIS A 149 -17.73 10.09 5.60
C HIS A 149 -18.73 9.30 4.72
N TYR A 150 -18.82 9.68 3.43
CA TYR A 150 -19.69 9.06 2.43
C TYR A 150 -19.24 7.66 1.99
N ALA A 151 -18.02 7.27 2.35
CA ALA A 151 -17.40 5.98 2.02
C ALA A 151 -17.39 5.03 3.22
N GLY A 152 -18.26 5.27 4.21
CA GLY A 152 -18.36 4.46 5.41
C GLY A 152 -17.36 4.84 6.50
N GLY A 153 -16.80 6.06 6.45
CA GLY A 153 -16.02 6.63 7.54
C GLY A 153 -16.83 6.75 8.83
N ARG A 154 -16.14 6.67 9.97
CA ARG A 154 -16.69 6.90 11.30
C ARG A 154 -16.47 8.36 11.66
N GLU A 155 -17.53 9.15 11.54
CA GLU A 155 -17.54 10.58 11.89
C GLU A 155 -17.38 10.76 13.40
N ALA A 156 -16.43 11.54 13.87
CA ALA A 156 -16.16 11.82 15.28
C ALA A 156 -15.79 13.29 15.47
N ASP A 157 -16.50 13.99 16.35
CA ASP A 157 -16.28 15.41 16.66
C ASP A 157 -15.92 15.57 18.13
N GLY A 158 -14.74 16.13 18.38
CA GLY A 158 -14.14 16.31 19.69
C GLY A 158 -13.19 15.16 20.10
N PRO A 159 -12.18 15.45 20.95
CA PRO A 159 -11.19 14.46 21.39
C PRO A 159 -11.79 13.17 21.98
N ASP A 160 -12.84 13.28 22.78
CA ASP A 160 -13.44 12.12 23.45
C ASP A 160 -14.14 11.17 22.46
N GLU A 161 -14.84 11.71 21.46
CA GLU A 161 -15.45 10.90 20.40
C GLU A 161 -14.38 10.28 19.49
N VAL A 162 -13.26 10.97 19.26
CA VAL A 162 -12.12 10.40 18.53
C VAL A 162 -11.50 9.22 19.30
N VAL A 163 -11.29 9.35 20.62
CA VAL A 163 -10.82 8.25 21.47
C VAL A 163 -11.78 7.06 21.40
N LYS A 164 -13.08 7.31 21.49
CA LYS A 164 -14.10 6.28 21.35
C LYS A 164 -14.08 5.61 19.98
N ALA A 165 -13.96 6.39 18.91
CA ALA A 165 -13.85 5.87 17.54
C ALA A 165 -12.62 4.96 17.38
N VAL A 166 -11.45 5.36 17.90
CA VAL A 166 -10.25 4.50 17.93
C VAL A 166 -10.54 3.17 18.63
N ARG A 167 -11.16 3.20 19.82
CA ARG A 167 -11.51 2.00 20.57
C ARG A 167 -12.53 1.11 19.85
N GLU A 168 -13.50 1.70 19.15
CA GLU A 168 -14.47 0.98 18.32
C GLU A 168 -13.75 0.17 17.22
N GLN A 169 -12.74 0.77 16.56
CA GLN A 169 -12.00 0.07 15.50
C GLN A 169 -11.13 -1.05 16.05
N VAL A 170 -10.48 -0.82 17.18
CA VAL A 170 -9.71 -1.87 17.86
C VAL A 170 -10.63 -3.00 18.33
N LYS A 171 -11.82 -2.69 18.86
CA LYS A 171 -12.82 -3.69 19.29
C LYS A 171 -13.23 -4.62 18.14
N VAL A 172 -13.39 -4.10 16.92
CA VAL A 172 -13.74 -4.92 15.75
C VAL A 172 -12.54 -5.59 15.09
N GLY A 173 -11.33 -5.40 15.61
CA GLY A 173 -10.14 -6.14 15.17
C GLY A 173 -9.28 -5.44 14.13
N ALA A 174 -9.32 -4.10 14.06
CA ALA A 174 -8.41 -3.31 13.26
C ALA A 174 -6.93 -3.52 13.68
N ASP A 175 -6.04 -3.56 12.69
CA ASP A 175 -4.58 -3.66 12.86
C ASP A 175 -3.92 -2.29 13.00
N CYS A 176 -4.52 -1.29 12.37
CA CYS A 176 -4.09 0.11 12.41
C CYS A 176 -5.30 1.04 12.52
N ILE A 177 -5.05 2.31 12.78
CA ILE A 177 -6.05 3.38 12.77
C ILE A 177 -5.81 4.26 11.54
N LYS A 178 -6.88 4.70 10.88
CA LYS A 178 -6.81 5.70 9.81
C LYS A 178 -7.57 6.95 10.24
N ILE A 179 -6.94 8.11 10.08
CA ILE A 179 -7.56 9.42 10.30
C ILE A 179 -7.52 10.26 9.02
N MET A 180 -8.56 11.07 8.81
CA MET A 180 -8.62 12.06 7.74
C MET A 180 -8.23 13.44 8.29
N MET A 181 -7.10 13.97 7.83
CA MET A 181 -6.56 15.24 8.31
C MET A 181 -6.91 16.40 7.37
N THR A 182 -7.21 16.10 6.10
CA THR A 182 -7.65 17.08 5.10
C THR A 182 -8.78 16.53 4.25
N GLY A 183 -9.40 17.42 3.48
CA GLY A 183 -10.23 17.04 2.34
C GLY A 183 -9.44 16.36 1.20
N CYS A 184 -10.13 16.07 0.10
CA CYS A 184 -9.58 15.39 -1.07
C CYS A 184 -9.43 16.35 -2.25
N VAL A 185 -8.57 16.03 -3.23
CA VAL A 185 -8.39 16.87 -4.43
C VAL A 185 -9.68 16.97 -5.22
N ASN A 186 -10.31 18.13 -5.14
CA ASN A 186 -11.54 18.50 -5.85
C ASN A 186 -11.53 20.01 -6.10
N PHE A 187 -11.52 20.42 -7.37
CA PHE A 187 -11.39 21.84 -7.74
C PHE A 187 -12.66 22.67 -7.55
N VAL A 188 -13.81 22.04 -7.27
CA VAL A 188 -15.06 22.72 -6.91
C VAL A 188 -15.13 22.96 -5.40
N ARG A 189 -14.81 21.94 -4.59
CA ARG A 189 -14.83 22.07 -3.12
C ARG A 189 -13.59 22.77 -2.55
N GLN A 190 -12.44 22.55 -3.17
CA GLN A 190 -11.13 23.08 -2.77
C GLN A 190 -10.76 22.78 -1.31
N ASP A 191 -11.22 21.64 -0.80
CA ASP A 191 -11.07 21.19 0.59
C ASP A 191 -9.78 20.38 0.82
N ALA A 192 -9.04 20.01 -0.23
CA ALA A 192 -7.76 19.31 -0.11
C ALA A 192 -6.70 20.01 0.76
N GLY A 193 -6.78 21.34 0.85
CA GLY A 193 -5.93 22.18 1.69
C GLY A 193 -6.50 22.46 3.08
N VAL A 194 -7.78 22.13 3.32
CA VAL A 194 -8.48 22.46 4.55
C VAL A 194 -8.23 21.38 5.58
N VAL A 195 -7.76 21.78 6.76
CA VAL A 195 -7.59 20.87 7.92
C VAL A 195 -8.95 20.45 8.43
N GLU A 196 -9.14 19.15 8.60
CA GLU A 196 -10.39 18.57 9.12
C GLU A 196 -10.34 18.37 10.63
N LEU A 197 -9.58 17.36 11.10
CA LEU A 197 -9.38 17.16 12.53
C LEU A 197 -8.54 18.29 13.12
N SER A 198 -9.03 18.90 14.21
CA SER A 198 -8.25 19.83 15.01
C SER A 198 -7.00 19.17 15.60
N LEU A 199 -6.03 19.97 16.03
CA LEU A 199 -4.81 19.46 16.65
C LEU A 199 -5.12 18.58 17.88
N SER A 200 -6.07 18.99 18.72
CA SER A 200 -6.46 18.22 19.91
C SER A 200 -7.11 16.88 19.58
N GLU A 201 -7.92 16.83 18.51
CA GLU A 201 -8.53 15.58 18.04
C GLU A 201 -7.46 14.65 17.46
N ALA A 202 -6.56 15.16 16.62
CA ALA A 202 -5.47 14.38 16.05
C ALA A 202 -4.52 13.85 17.14
N GLN A 203 -4.20 14.66 18.15
CA GLN A 203 -3.41 14.23 19.31
C GLN A 203 -4.11 13.12 20.09
N ALA A 204 -5.43 13.23 20.31
CA ALA A 204 -6.21 12.21 20.99
C ALA A 204 -6.21 10.88 20.21
N ALA A 205 -6.36 10.93 18.88
CA ALA A 205 -6.26 9.75 18.03
C ALA A 205 -4.91 9.04 18.15
N VAL A 206 -3.81 9.79 18.02
CA VAL A 206 -2.45 9.22 18.09
C VAL A 206 -2.14 8.69 19.49
N ALA A 207 -2.53 9.42 20.54
CA ALA A 207 -2.31 9.00 21.92
C ALA A 207 -3.04 7.69 22.24
N GLU A 208 -4.31 7.58 21.85
CA GLU A 208 -5.10 6.37 22.09
C GLU A 208 -4.62 5.20 21.22
N ALA A 209 -4.29 5.43 19.94
CA ALA A 209 -3.70 4.41 19.08
C ALA A 209 -2.39 3.87 19.69
N ARG A 210 -1.51 4.75 20.17
CA ARG A 210 -0.26 4.38 20.83
C ARG A 210 -0.51 3.61 22.13
N HIS A 211 -1.47 4.04 22.95
CA HIS A 211 -1.85 3.34 24.18
C HIS A 211 -2.29 1.89 23.89
N LEU A 212 -3.04 1.69 22.80
CA LEU A 212 -3.51 0.38 22.32
C LEU A 212 -2.49 -0.36 21.44
N LYS A 213 -1.26 0.17 21.30
CA LYS A 213 -0.16 -0.38 20.48
C LYS A 213 -0.56 -0.59 19.01
N LYS A 214 -1.29 0.36 18.46
CA LYS A 214 -1.69 0.40 17.05
C LYS A 214 -0.90 1.45 16.29
N MET A 215 -0.56 1.13 15.05
CA MET A 215 -0.06 2.12 14.11
C MET A 215 -1.20 3.03 13.66
N ILE A 216 -0.87 4.27 13.29
CA ILE A 216 -1.83 5.25 12.78
C ILE A 216 -1.37 5.86 11.46
N ALA A 217 -2.28 5.88 10.50
CA ALA A 217 -2.11 6.44 9.15
C ALA A 217 -2.94 7.72 9.02
N ALA A 218 -2.41 8.74 8.36
CA ALA A 218 -3.12 9.99 8.09
C ALA A 218 -3.27 10.28 6.60
N HIS A 219 -4.50 10.49 6.13
CA HIS A 219 -4.73 11.14 4.85
C HIS A 219 -4.48 12.65 5.00
N ALA A 220 -3.52 13.20 4.25
CA ALA A 220 -3.32 14.64 4.20
C ALA A 220 -2.74 15.07 2.85
N ASN A 221 -3.39 16.00 2.15
CA ASN A 221 -2.89 16.55 0.88
C ASN A 221 -2.24 17.93 1.06
N GLY A 222 -2.90 18.81 1.80
CA GLY A 222 -2.46 20.18 2.04
C GLY A 222 -1.33 20.33 3.06
N VAL A 223 -0.60 21.44 2.93
CA VAL A 223 0.52 21.82 3.80
C VAL A 223 0.18 21.73 5.29
N ASP A 224 -0.91 22.37 5.74
CA ASP A 224 -1.21 22.45 7.17
C ASP A 224 -1.61 21.10 7.76
N GLY A 225 -2.39 20.29 7.03
CA GLY A 225 -2.75 18.95 7.45
C GLY A 225 -1.56 18.00 7.50
N VAL A 226 -0.62 18.11 6.56
CA VAL A 226 0.64 17.34 6.57
C VAL A 226 1.48 17.75 7.77
N ARG A 227 1.71 19.06 7.98
CA ARG A 227 2.47 19.56 9.15
C ARG A 227 1.86 19.11 10.47
N GLN A 228 0.54 19.16 10.59
CA GLN A 228 -0.17 18.69 11.77
C GLN A 228 0.00 17.18 11.97
N SER A 229 -0.09 16.38 10.89
CA SER A 229 0.15 14.94 10.93
C SER A 229 1.56 14.59 11.44
N LEU A 230 2.57 15.33 10.97
CA LEU A 230 3.94 15.18 11.43
C LEU A 230 4.08 15.57 12.91
N ALA A 231 3.48 16.70 13.32
CA ALA A 231 3.56 17.20 14.68
C ALA A 231 2.93 16.25 15.71
N VAL A 232 1.82 15.60 15.37
CA VAL A 232 1.20 14.59 16.25
C VAL A 232 1.92 13.24 16.23
N GLY A 233 2.78 13.00 15.23
CA GLY A 233 3.64 11.83 15.15
C GLY A 233 2.93 10.58 14.64
N VAL A 234 2.23 10.69 13.50
CA VAL A 234 1.66 9.53 12.81
C VAL A 234 2.74 8.57 12.29
N ASN A 235 2.39 7.31 12.08
CA ASN A 235 3.34 6.32 11.56
C ASN A 235 3.49 6.43 10.04
N THR A 236 2.38 6.56 9.34
CA THR A 236 2.36 6.71 7.89
C THR A 236 1.58 7.95 7.48
N LEU A 237 2.13 8.67 6.50
CA LEU A 237 1.51 9.83 5.87
C LEU A 237 1.10 9.42 4.47
N GLU A 238 -0.17 9.60 4.13
CA GLU A 238 -0.68 9.27 2.81
C GLU A 238 -0.87 10.52 1.96
N HIS A 239 -0.49 10.43 0.68
CA HIS A 239 -0.60 11.46 -0.34
C HIS A 239 0.41 12.61 -0.20
N GLY A 240 0.04 13.77 0.35
CA GLY A 240 0.87 14.97 0.39
C GLY A 240 0.96 15.73 -0.94
N ALA A 241 -0.04 15.63 -1.81
CA ALA A 241 0.07 16.11 -3.20
C ALA A 241 0.13 17.62 -3.40
N LEU A 242 -0.19 18.42 -2.37
CA LEU A 242 -0.23 19.89 -2.46
C LEU A 242 0.86 20.55 -1.60
N ILE A 243 1.84 19.78 -1.11
CA ILE A 243 2.88 20.30 -0.22
C ILE A 243 3.95 21.08 -0.96
N ASP A 244 4.61 21.98 -0.23
CA ASP A 244 5.76 22.75 -0.69
C ASP A 244 7.10 22.14 -0.21
N ALA A 245 8.20 22.69 -0.72
CA ALA A 245 9.55 22.24 -0.38
C ALA A 245 9.83 22.26 1.14
N ALA A 246 9.36 23.29 1.85
CA ALA A 246 9.55 23.40 3.30
C ALA A 246 8.84 22.26 4.05
N THR A 247 7.64 21.89 3.62
CA THR A 247 6.89 20.79 4.22
C THR A 247 7.49 19.44 3.84
N THR A 248 8.03 19.30 2.63
CA THR A 248 8.82 18.12 2.23
C THR A 248 10.07 17.93 3.09
N ASP A 249 10.75 19.02 3.44
CA ASP A 249 11.93 18.97 4.32
C ASP A 249 11.51 18.48 5.72
N MET A 250 10.35 18.92 6.23
CA MET A 250 9.79 18.40 7.49
C MET A 250 9.46 16.90 7.43
N ILE A 251 8.96 16.37 6.31
CA ILE A 251 8.73 14.93 6.15
C ILE A 251 10.06 14.17 6.31
N THR A 252 11.12 14.69 5.69
CA THR A 252 12.46 14.10 5.71
C THR A 252 13.07 14.07 7.12
N GLU A 253 12.89 15.14 7.89
CA GLU A 253 13.36 15.23 9.28
C GLU A 253 12.54 14.39 10.27
N SER A 254 11.35 13.94 9.84
CA SER A 254 10.47 13.12 10.65
C SER A 254 10.80 11.63 10.56
N ARG A 255 10.14 10.82 11.40
CA ARG A 255 10.24 9.35 11.34
C ARG A 255 9.16 8.70 10.47
N VAL A 256 8.31 9.49 9.84
CA VAL A 256 7.14 9.01 9.10
C VAL A 256 7.56 8.19 7.89
N TYR A 257 6.77 7.17 7.56
CA TYR A 257 6.82 6.57 6.22
C TYR A 257 5.85 7.34 5.33
N TRP A 258 6.36 7.97 4.28
CA TRP A 258 5.52 8.72 3.35
C TRP A 258 5.10 7.82 2.19
N ILE A 259 3.79 7.64 2.02
CA ILE A 259 3.16 6.86 0.95
C ILE A 259 2.50 7.86 -0.01
N PRO A 260 3.17 8.24 -1.12
CA PRO A 260 2.71 9.35 -1.95
C PRO A 260 1.50 9.01 -2.82
N THR A 261 1.26 7.74 -3.14
CA THR A 261 0.16 7.28 -4.01
C THR A 261 0.11 8.07 -5.33
N LEU A 262 1.17 8.01 -6.13
CA LEU A 262 1.30 8.75 -7.39
C LEU A 262 0.25 8.32 -8.44
N VAL A 263 -0.10 7.02 -8.50
CA VAL A 263 -1.04 6.49 -9.49
C VAL A 263 -2.40 7.22 -9.50
N PRO A 264 -3.10 7.45 -8.38
CA PRO A 264 -4.34 8.23 -8.36
C PRO A 264 -4.22 9.60 -9.02
N PHE A 265 -3.11 10.32 -8.81
CA PHE A 265 -2.92 11.65 -9.40
C PHE A 265 -2.64 11.57 -10.90
N GLU A 266 -1.90 10.55 -11.36
CA GLU A 266 -1.79 10.24 -12.78
C GLU A 266 -3.17 9.97 -13.40
N ARG A 267 -4.00 9.14 -12.75
CA ARG A 267 -5.35 8.82 -13.25
C ARG A 267 -6.28 10.03 -13.26
N MET A 268 -6.19 10.91 -12.26
CA MET A 268 -6.93 12.18 -12.25
C MET A 268 -6.48 13.09 -13.40
N MET A 269 -5.18 13.15 -13.70
CA MET A 269 -4.64 13.89 -14.84
C MET A 269 -5.17 13.34 -16.17
N ASP A 270 -5.09 12.03 -16.39
CA ASP A 270 -5.60 11.37 -17.60
C ASP A 270 -7.11 11.58 -17.77
N TYR A 271 -7.85 11.47 -16.66
CA TYR A 271 -9.29 11.73 -16.64
C TYR A 271 -9.59 13.18 -17.04
N GLY A 272 -8.91 14.17 -16.42
CA GLY A 272 -9.12 15.59 -16.74
C GLY A 272 -8.75 15.96 -18.17
N ARG A 273 -7.76 15.29 -18.78
CA ARG A 273 -7.39 15.48 -20.21
C ARG A 273 -8.43 14.93 -21.19
N THR A 274 -9.15 13.89 -20.79
CA THR A 274 -10.13 13.19 -21.65
C THR A 274 -11.57 13.59 -21.36
N HIS A 275 -11.83 14.23 -20.22
CA HIS A 275 -13.16 14.64 -19.76
C HIS A 275 -13.15 16.09 -19.29
N GLU A 276 -14.01 16.91 -19.87
CA GLU A 276 -14.19 18.31 -19.47
C GLU A 276 -15.06 18.40 -18.20
N THR A 277 -14.45 18.26 -17.02
CA THR A 277 -15.15 18.37 -15.74
C THR A 277 -14.68 19.57 -14.92
N ARG A 278 -15.60 20.18 -14.17
CA ARG A 278 -15.28 21.26 -13.23
C ARG A 278 -14.55 20.76 -11.98
N THR A 279 -14.76 19.50 -11.60
CA THR A 279 -14.17 18.89 -10.39
C THR A 279 -12.71 18.51 -10.58
N LEU A 280 -12.33 18.10 -11.79
CA LEU A 280 -10.98 17.68 -12.16
C LEU A 280 -10.59 18.32 -13.51
N PRO A 281 -10.45 19.66 -13.57
CA PRO A 281 -10.08 20.35 -14.80
C PRO A 281 -8.63 20.01 -15.18
N ALA A 282 -8.38 19.69 -16.46
CA ALA A 282 -7.10 19.21 -16.98
C ALA A 282 -5.87 19.98 -16.44
N ALA A 283 -5.88 21.32 -16.57
CA ALA A 283 -4.77 22.16 -16.15
C ALA A 283 -4.51 22.09 -14.63
N GLY A 284 -5.58 21.99 -13.82
CA GLY A 284 -5.47 21.92 -12.37
C GLY A 284 -4.86 20.60 -11.91
N VAL A 285 -5.39 19.47 -12.39
CA VAL A 285 -4.87 18.14 -12.03
C VAL A 285 -3.46 17.91 -12.55
N GLU A 286 -3.11 18.45 -13.71
CA GLU A 286 -1.74 18.38 -14.25
C GLU A 286 -0.75 19.19 -13.41
N ALA A 287 -1.14 20.37 -12.90
CA ALA A 287 -0.30 21.14 -11.99
C ALA A 287 -0.05 20.40 -10.67
N VAL A 288 -1.10 19.80 -10.08
CA VAL A 288 -0.99 18.98 -8.86
C VAL A 288 -0.08 17.77 -9.09
N TYR A 289 -0.28 17.04 -10.20
CA TYR A 289 0.55 15.88 -10.53
C TYR A 289 2.03 16.24 -10.66
N ARG A 290 2.35 17.31 -11.40
CA ARG A 290 3.74 17.77 -11.57
C ARG A 290 4.38 18.22 -10.26
N GLN A 291 3.65 18.95 -9.43
CA GLN A 291 4.13 19.37 -8.12
C GLN A 291 4.39 18.17 -7.21
N HIS A 292 3.44 17.23 -7.13
CA HIS A 292 3.57 16.04 -6.32
C HIS A 292 4.78 15.19 -6.72
N HIS A 293 4.96 14.95 -8.02
CA HIS A 293 6.11 14.25 -8.58
C HIS A 293 7.44 14.93 -8.19
N ALA A 294 7.52 16.26 -8.30
CA ALA A 294 8.71 17.02 -7.91
C ALA A 294 8.99 16.93 -6.39
N MET A 295 7.96 16.91 -5.55
CA MET A 295 8.13 16.78 -4.10
C MET A 295 8.56 15.38 -3.68
N VAL A 296 8.07 14.33 -4.34
CA VAL A 296 8.55 12.95 -4.13
C VAL A 296 10.03 12.83 -4.50
N GLN A 297 10.43 13.38 -5.65
CA GLN A 297 11.83 13.43 -6.07
C GLN A 297 12.71 14.13 -5.02
N ARG A 298 12.29 15.33 -4.57
CA ARG A 298 13.01 16.10 -3.55
C ARG A 298 13.16 15.31 -2.25
N ALA A 299 12.07 14.74 -1.75
CA ALA A 299 12.08 14.00 -0.49
C ALA A 299 13.00 12.79 -0.54
N TYR A 300 12.98 12.05 -1.65
CA TYR A 300 13.88 10.91 -1.83
C TYR A 300 15.34 11.34 -1.83
N GLN A 301 15.69 12.41 -2.56
CA GLN A 301 17.05 12.96 -2.58
C GLN A 301 17.50 13.45 -1.19
N ALA A 302 16.56 13.89 -0.35
CA ALA A 302 16.83 14.32 1.01
C ALA A 302 16.88 13.15 2.02
N GLY A 303 16.54 11.92 1.62
CA GLY A 303 16.59 10.72 2.46
C GLY A 303 15.29 10.35 3.17
N ALA A 304 14.15 10.89 2.72
CA ALA A 304 12.85 10.51 3.26
C ALA A 304 12.51 9.04 3.01
N LYS A 305 11.72 8.45 3.92
CA LYS A 305 11.25 7.06 3.80
C LYS A 305 10.03 6.98 2.88
N ILE A 306 10.27 6.93 1.58
CA ILE A 306 9.22 6.80 0.56
C ILE A 306 8.79 5.34 0.41
N VAL A 307 7.51 5.06 0.60
CA VAL A 307 6.92 3.72 0.52
C VAL A 307 5.91 3.68 -0.63
N ALA A 308 5.97 2.64 -1.46
CA ALA A 308 5.02 2.47 -2.55
C ALA A 308 3.64 2.09 -1.99
N GLY A 309 2.58 2.76 -2.44
CA GLY A 309 1.20 2.39 -2.16
C GLY A 309 0.29 3.02 -3.20
N THR A 310 -0.81 2.35 -3.56
CA THR A 310 -1.52 2.71 -4.80
C THR A 310 -2.78 3.52 -4.58
N ASP A 311 -3.39 3.44 -3.40
CA ASP A 311 -4.79 3.82 -3.20
C ASP A 311 -5.72 3.08 -4.19
N ALA A 312 -5.48 1.78 -4.40
CA ALA A 312 -6.30 0.94 -5.27
C ALA A 312 -7.78 0.98 -4.84
N GLY A 313 -8.66 1.28 -5.80
CA GLY A 313 -10.04 1.68 -5.54
C GLY A 313 -10.32 3.16 -5.83
N ALA A 314 -9.29 4.01 -5.84
CA ALA A 314 -9.36 5.39 -6.32
C ALA A 314 -9.75 5.46 -7.81
N LEU A 315 -10.01 6.67 -8.32
CA LEU A 315 -10.48 6.86 -9.69
C LEU A 315 -9.47 6.25 -10.69
N GLY A 316 -9.88 5.24 -11.46
CA GLY A 316 -9.02 4.61 -12.47
C GLY A 316 -7.87 3.75 -11.91
N VAL A 317 -7.80 3.50 -10.59
CA VAL A 317 -6.71 2.73 -9.97
C VAL A 317 -7.17 1.32 -9.67
N GLY A 318 -6.70 0.35 -10.46
CA GLY A 318 -7.06 -1.04 -10.33
C GLY A 318 -6.36 -1.74 -9.17
N HIS A 319 -6.99 -2.78 -8.63
CA HIS A 319 -6.36 -3.68 -7.67
C HIS A 319 -5.29 -4.53 -8.35
N GLY A 320 -4.04 -4.43 -7.88
CA GLY A 320 -2.86 -5.03 -8.51
C GLY A 320 -1.97 -4.04 -9.27
N ASP A 321 -2.33 -2.75 -9.34
CA ASP A 321 -1.58 -1.72 -10.09
C ASP A 321 -0.29 -1.22 -9.41
N ILE A 322 0.20 -1.89 -8.36
CA ILE A 322 1.43 -1.46 -7.66
C ILE A 322 2.65 -1.38 -8.58
N TRP A 323 2.65 -2.15 -9.68
CA TRP A 323 3.68 -2.05 -10.72
C TRP A 323 3.79 -0.62 -11.31
N ARG A 324 2.66 0.10 -11.44
CA ARG A 324 2.67 1.47 -11.96
C ARG A 324 3.19 2.46 -10.93
N GLU A 325 2.85 2.28 -9.66
CA GLU A 325 3.42 3.10 -8.58
C GLU A 325 4.95 2.94 -8.53
N LEU A 326 5.46 1.71 -8.66
CA LEU A 326 6.90 1.45 -8.77
C LEU A 326 7.54 2.17 -9.97
N ALA A 327 6.90 2.12 -11.13
CA ALA A 327 7.38 2.84 -12.32
C ALA A 327 7.38 4.36 -12.10
N LEU A 328 6.33 4.91 -11.50
CA LEU A 328 6.23 6.34 -11.17
C LEU A 328 7.28 6.79 -10.16
N LEU A 329 7.62 5.96 -9.17
CA LEU A 329 8.73 6.22 -8.26
C LEU A 329 10.07 6.29 -9.02
N VAL A 330 10.30 5.40 -9.99
CA VAL A 330 11.49 5.47 -10.85
C VAL A 330 11.48 6.73 -11.73
N GLU A 331 10.33 7.13 -12.27
CA GLU A 331 10.16 8.39 -12.99
C GLU A 331 10.45 9.62 -12.10
N CYS A 332 10.14 9.54 -10.80
CA CYS A 332 10.53 10.51 -9.77
C CYS A 332 12.04 10.51 -9.45
N GLY A 333 12.83 9.60 -10.04
CA GLY A 333 14.27 9.53 -9.87
C GLY A 333 14.75 8.56 -8.80
N LEU A 334 13.88 7.69 -8.27
CA LEU A 334 14.33 6.58 -7.44
C LEU A 334 15.02 5.52 -8.32
N PRO A 335 16.18 4.98 -7.92
CA PRO A 335 16.72 3.77 -8.53
C PRO A 335 15.72 2.61 -8.40
N ALA A 336 15.69 1.71 -9.40
CA ALA A 336 14.78 0.56 -9.39
C ALA A 336 14.88 -0.28 -8.10
N ALA A 337 16.09 -0.49 -7.57
CA ALA A 337 16.30 -1.18 -6.29
C ALA A 337 15.60 -0.49 -5.10
N ALA A 338 15.61 0.85 -5.07
CA ALA A 338 14.94 1.63 -4.04
C ALA A 338 13.42 1.57 -4.19
N ALA A 339 12.90 1.62 -5.42
CA ALA A 339 11.48 1.42 -5.68
C ALA A 339 11.01 0.03 -5.24
N LEU A 340 11.76 -1.04 -5.57
CA LEU A 340 11.44 -2.40 -5.11
C LEU A 340 11.47 -2.52 -3.58
N HIS A 341 12.47 -1.91 -2.92
CA HIS A 341 12.53 -1.85 -1.46
C HIS A 341 11.31 -1.12 -0.86
N ALA A 342 10.85 -0.05 -1.52
CA ALA A 342 9.67 0.72 -1.12
C ALA A 342 8.36 -0.09 -1.16
N ALA A 343 8.29 -1.19 -1.91
CA ALA A 343 7.14 -2.11 -1.94
C ALA A 343 7.39 -3.46 -1.25
N THR A 344 8.56 -3.64 -0.62
CA THR A 344 8.97 -4.90 0.03
C THR A 344 9.46 -4.63 1.45
N GLY A 345 10.77 -4.55 1.69
CA GLY A 345 11.34 -4.43 3.04
C GLY A 345 10.91 -3.15 3.77
N LEU A 346 10.85 -2.02 3.08
CA LEU A 346 10.42 -0.75 3.69
C LEU A 346 8.90 -0.72 3.92
N ALA A 347 8.13 -1.27 2.98
CA ALA A 347 6.69 -1.42 3.15
C ALA A 347 6.33 -2.31 4.34
N ALA A 348 7.08 -3.39 4.57
CA ALA A 348 6.90 -4.26 5.73
C ALA A 348 7.13 -3.50 7.04
N GLN A 349 8.15 -2.62 7.10
CA GLN A 349 8.38 -1.75 8.25
C GLN A 349 7.23 -0.72 8.44
N ALA A 350 6.74 -0.15 7.34
CA ALA A 350 5.65 0.84 7.35
C ALA A 350 4.31 0.26 7.81
N VAL A 351 4.12 -1.06 7.73
CA VAL A 351 2.93 -1.77 8.23
C VAL A 351 3.18 -2.60 9.48
N GLY A 352 4.39 -2.57 10.04
CA GLY A 352 4.76 -3.26 11.29
C GLY A 352 4.88 -4.78 11.19
N LEU A 353 5.23 -5.30 10.01
CA LEU A 353 5.41 -6.71 9.73
C LEU A 353 6.84 -7.06 9.28
N GLU A 354 7.81 -6.18 9.50
CA GLU A 354 9.21 -6.39 9.06
C GLU A 354 9.85 -7.62 9.71
N GLN A 355 9.32 -8.10 10.83
CA GLN A 355 9.78 -9.34 11.46
C GLN A 355 9.30 -10.60 10.74
N GLU A 356 8.19 -10.53 9.98
CA GLU A 356 7.56 -11.68 9.33
C GLU A 356 7.80 -11.75 7.82
N ILE A 357 7.74 -10.60 7.12
CA ILE A 357 7.71 -10.53 5.65
C ILE A 357 8.57 -9.38 5.11
N GLY A 358 8.57 -9.20 3.79
CA GLY A 358 9.15 -8.07 3.09
C GLY A 358 10.59 -8.27 2.64
N ILE A 359 11.30 -9.27 3.15
CA ILE A 359 12.62 -9.66 2.67
C ILE A 359 12.76 -11.18 2.55
N VAL A 360 13.64 -11.65 1.66
CA VAL A 360 14.03 -13.06 1.57
C VAL A 360 15.18 -13.30 2.55
N ALA A 361 14.85 -13.81 3.74
CA ALA A 361 15.84 -14.14 4.76
C ALA A 361 15.35 -15.32 5.62
N ALA A 362 16.28 -16.07 6.21
CA ALA A 362 15.95 -17.17 7.10
C ALA A 362 15.04 -16.71 8.25
N GLY A 363 14.00 -17.50 8.54
CA GLY A 363 12.98 -17.20 9.54
C GLY A 363 11.82 -16.32 9.04
N LYS A 364 11.94 -15.68 7.87
CA LYS A 364 10.81 -14.96 7.24
C LYS A 364 9.84 -15.93 6.58
N ARG A 365 8.59 -15.50 6.41
CA ARG A 365 7.61 -16.26 5.63
C ARG A 365 8.01 -16.28 4.16
N ALA A 366 7.76 -17.40 3.49
CA ALA A 366 7.99 -17.57 2.07
C ALA A 366 6.85 -16.96 1.24
N ASP A 367 6.67 -15.64 1.37
CA ASP A 367 5.84 -14.82 0.48
C ASP A 367 6.75 -14.36 -0.66
N LEU A 368 6.64 -14.99 -1.84
CA LEU A 368 7.60 -14.86 -2.94
C LEU A 368 6.91 -14.64 -4.30
N LEU A 369 7.59 -13.93 -5.18
CA LEU A 369 7.23 -13.75 -6.59
C LEU A 369 8.29 -14.34 -7.49
N VAL A 370 7.84 -15.00 -8.55
CA VAL A 370 8.68 -15.42 -9.67
C VAL A 370 8.29 -14.55 -10.87
N LEU A 371 9.24 -13.85 -11.45
CA LEU A 371 9.02 -12.88 -12.53
C LEU A 371 9.77 -13.27 -13.80
N ALA A 372 9.14 -13.04 -14.95
CA ALA A 372 9.80 -13.06 -16.24
C ALA A 372 10.45 -11.69 -16.52
N GLY A 373 11.78 -11.67 -16.49
CA GLY A 373 12.60 -10.46 -16.66
C GLY A 373 13.29 -10.02 -15.38
N ASN A 374 14.11 -8.96 -15.47
CA ASN A 374 14.85 -8.38 -14.36
C ASN A 374 14.31 -6.96 -14.03
N PRO A 375 13.62 -6.77 -12.88
CA PRO A 375 13.01 -5.49 -12.54
C PRO A 375 14.03 -4.40 -12.14
N LEU A 376 15.30 -4.76 -11.95
CA LEU A 376 16.38 -3.79 -11.79
C LEU A 376 16.82 -3.16 -13.12
N GLN A 377 16.52 -3.81 -14.25
CA GLN A 377 16.81 -3.31 -15.59
C GLN A 377 15.59 -2.67 -16.24
N ASP A 378 14.41 -3.27 -16.07
CA ASP A 378 13.12 -2.71 -16.47
C ASP A 378 12.07 -2.94 -15.39
N ILE A 379 11.78 -1.89 -14.61
CA ILE A 379 10.82 -1.94 -13.51
C ILE A 379 9.42 -2.40 -13.95
N ASN A 380 9.06 -2.21 -15.23
CA ASN A 380 7.75 -2.63 -15.75
C ASN A 380 7.58 -4.14 -15.83
N CYS A 381 8.67 -4.93 -15.77
CA CYS A 381 8.58 -6.38 -15.80
C CYS A 381 7.93 -6.96 -14.53
N ILE A 382 7.72 -6.14 -13.48
CA ILE A 382 6.96 -6.53 -12.27
C ILE A 382 5.56 -7.07 -12.61
N LYS A 383 4.93 -6.61 -13.70
CA LYS A 383 3.62 -7.12 -14.15
C LYS A 383 3.69 -8.54 -14.74
N ASN A 384 4.88 -9.02 -15.11
CA ASN A 384 5.08 -10.31 -15.76
C ASN A 384 5.27 -11.41 -14.70
N VAL A 385 4.30 -11.52 -13.80
CA VAL A 385 4.28 -12.52 -12.73
C VAL A 385 4.11 -13.92 -13.34
N VAL A 386 5.00 -14.85 -13.02
CA VAL A 386 4.93 -16.25 -13.47
C VAL A 386 4.25 -17.10 -12.40
N LYS A 387 4.69 -16.94 -11.14
CA LYS A 387 4.14 -17.63 -9.97
C LYS A 387 4.12 -16.72 -8.76
N VAL A 388 3.14 -16.96 -7.88
CA VAL A 388 3.05 -16.31 -6.56
C VAL A 388 3.00 -17.38 -5.49
N PHE A 389 3.91 -17.26 -4.52
CA PHE A 389 3.93 -18.05 -3.30
C PHE A 389 3.49 -17.17 -2.12
N LYS A 390 2.64 -17.73 -1.26
CA LYS A 390 2.27 -17.12 0.01
C LYS A 390 2.29 -18.18 1.09
N ASP A 391 2.95 -17.87 2.20
CA ASP A 391 3.23 -18.82 3.28
C ASP A 391 3.83 -20.13 2.72
N GLY A 392 4.72 -20.03 1.72
CA GLY A 392 5.39 -21.14 1.04
C GLY A 392 4.49 -22.01 0.14
N GLN A 393 3.22 -21.64 -0.05
CA GLN A 393 2.31 -22.35 -0.94
C GLN A 393 2.14 -21.57 -2.24
N GLU A 394 2.21 -22.28 -3.37
CA GLU A 394 1.86 -21.71 -4.66
C GLU A 394 0.35 -21.44 -4.70
N ILE A 395 -0.01 -20.17 -4.87
CA ILE A 395 -1.42 -19.73 -4.88
C ILE A 395 -1.88 -19.22 -6.25
N PHE A 396 -0.94 -19.03 -7.17
CA PHE A 396 -1.21 -18.63 -8.55
C PHE A 396 -0.08 -19.06 -9.51
N HIS A 397 -0.48 -19.50 -10.70
CA HIS A 397 0.37 -19.68 -11.88
C HIS A 397 -0.32 -19.06 -13.10
N ASN A 398 0.48 -18.44 -13.98
CA ASN A 398 0.03 -17.91 -15.27
C ASN A 398 0.01 -18.99 -16.36
#